data_AF-A0A1H4UJL3-F1
#
_entry.id   AF-A0A1H4UJL3-F1
#
_cell.length_a   1.000
_cell.length_b   1.000
_cell.length_c   1.000
_cell.angle_alpha   90.00
_cell.angle_beta   90.00
_cell.angle_gamma   90.00
#
_symmetry.space_group_name_H-M   'P 1'
#
loop_
_entity.id
_entity.type
_entity.pdbx_description
1 polymer ?
#
loop_
_entity_poly.entity_id
_entity_poly.type
_entity_poly.pdbx_seq_one_letter_code
_entity_poly.pdbx_strand_id
1 'polypeptide(L)'
;MMHMIFGRSLRTLGLVGLLLGSSGSPHAESVAATQMPIVVARDQKATRARLESNVLEIEKTLKEVGSPIPPEAVKSLDAAANMTDYDAVGSIQTILDRYALLSVGLNDEAWFQLIPASPSPKDRILTKGRWQTFLVKLDNGSRVTSPLEVRSGQAIDDLSQENKASRDFCTQQPHDWSKWFLMRMVGPPLMPGLMTGKEVEYFVIQLCSLDAGDRAAEFTFFLGGGQVSQGHYGSTMMVFKTIDPPASQ
;
A
#
# COMPACT_ATOMS: atom_id res chain seq x y z
N MET A 1 -60.84 -42.71 -65.60
CA MET A 1 -59.91 -43.60 -66.33
C MET A 1 -58.54 -42.94 -66.29
N MET A 2 -57.55 -43.74 -65.94
CA MET A 2 -56.19 -43.42 -65.51
C MET A 2 -55.33 -42.84 -66.66
N HIS A 3 -54.42 -41.90 -66.36
CA HIS A 3 -53.08 -41.67 -66.95
C HIS A 3 -52.55 -40.30 -66.43
N MET A 4 -51.53 -40.23 -65.55
CA MET A 4 -50.07 -40.23 -65.84
C MET A 4 -49.66 -39.05 -66.76
N ILE A 5 -48.64 -38.20 -66.55
CA ILE A 5 -47.36 -38.28 -65.81
C ILE A 5 -46.60 -36.91 -65.97
N PHE A 6 -45.54 -36.67 -65.17
CA PHE A 6 -44.45 -35.66 -65.26
C PHE A 6 -44.82 -34.19 -64.93
N GLY A 7 -44.12 -33.45 -64.07
CA GLY A 7 -42.83 -33.62 -63.43
C GLY A 7 -42.07 -32.30 -63.50
N ARG A 8 -41.81 -31.63 -62.36
CA ARG A 8 -40.66 -30.74 -62.20
C ARG A 8 -40.41 -30.42 -60.72
N SER A 9 -39.25 -30.89 -60.28
CA SER A 9 -38.59 -30.62 -59.01
C SER A 9 -38.13 -29.17 -58.92
N LEU A 10 -38.36 -28.51 -57.79
CA LEU A 10 -37.44 -27.52 -57.24
C LEU A 10 -37.42 -27.70 -55.72
N ARG A 11 -36.31 -28.25 -55.21
CA ARG A 11 -36.03 -28.40 -53.78
C ARG A 11 -35.54 -27.07 -53.24
N THR A 12 -36.29 -26.45 -52.34
CA THR A 12 -35.79 -25.37 -51.48
C THR A 12 -35.10 -26.01 -50.28
N LEU A 13 -33.78 -25.85 -50.18
CA LEU A 13 -33.03 -26.12 -48.96
C LEU A 13 -33.43 -25.08 -47.89
N GLY A 14 -34.02 -25.56 -46.80
CA GLY A 14 -34.15 -24.78 -45.57
C GLY A 14 -32.81 -24.74 -44.84
N LEU A 15 -32.27 -23.53 -44.65
CA LEU A 15 -31.08 -23.27 -43.87
C LEU A 15 -31.43 -23.40 -42.38
N VAL A 16 -30.86 -24.39 -41.69
CA VAL A 16 -30.93 -24.55 -40.24
C VAL A 16 -30.02 -23.51 -39.59
N GLY A 17 -30.62 -22.49 -38.97
CA GLY A 17 -29.91 -21.52 -38.15
C GLY A 17 -29.45 -22.16 -36.84
N LEU A 18 -28.14 -22.41 -36.73
CA LEU A 18 -27.48 -22.88 -35.53
C LEU A 18 -27.41 -21.71 -34.51
N LEU A 19 -28.27 -21.73 -33.50
CA LEU A 19 -28.17 -20.82 -32.35
C LEU A 19 -27.02 -21.29 -31.45
N LEU A 20 -25.84 -20.71 -31.64
CA LEU A 20 -24.73 -20.80 -30.69
C LEU A 20 -25.11 -20.00 -29.44
N GLY A 21 -25.52 -20.69 -28.38
CA GLY A 21 -25.70 -20.13 -27.06
C GLY A 21 -24.35 -19.61 -26.53
N SER A 22 -24.27 -18.31 -26.30
CA SER A 22 -23.17 -17.70 -25.56
C SER A 22 -23.24 -18.17 -24.10
N SER A 23 -22.36 -19.08 -23.73
CA SER A 23 -22.09 -19.42 -22.33
C SER A 23 -21.49 -18.19 -21.64
N GLY A 24 -22.34 -17.39 -21.02
CA GLY A 24 -21.92 -16.35 -20.08
C GLY A 24 -21.18 -17.02 -18.94
N SER A 25 -19.88 -16.80 -18.85
CA SER A 25 -19.10 -17.17 -17.67
C SER A 25 -19.51 -16.24 -16.52
N PRO A 26 -19.94 -16.75 -15.36
CA PRO A 26 -19.89 -15.97 -14.14
C PRO A 26 -18.41 -15.91 -13.69
N HIS A 27 -18.04 -14.89 -12.92
CA HIS A 27 -16.66 -14.63 -12.44
C HIS A 27 -15.79 -13.76 -13.35
N ALA A 28 -16.29 -12.56 -13.66
CA ALA A 28 -15.43 -11.38 -13.60
C ALA A 28 -15.96 -10.51 -12.46
N GLU A 29 -15.62 -10.85 -11.22
CA GLU A 29 -15.64 -9.85 -10.16
C GLU A 29 -14.68 -8.75 -10.61
N SER A 30 -15.26 -7.61 -10.97
CA SER A 30 -14.53 -6.37 -11.15
C SER A 30 -13.78 -6.12 -9.85
N VAL A 31 -12.46 -6.31 -9.87
CA VAL A 31 -11.58 -5.85 -8.79
C VAL A 31 -11.63 -4.33 -8.85
N ALA A 32 -12.67 -3.75 -8.26
CA ALA A 32 -12.71 -2.33 -7.99
C ALA A 32 -11.47 -2.02 -7.17
N ALA A 33 -10.58 -1.22 -7.75
CA ALA A 33 -9.39 -0.73 -7.07
C ALA A 33 -9.83 -0.14 -5.73
N THR A 34 -9.55 -0.85 -4.64
CA THR A 34 -9.91 -0.38 -3.30
C THR A 34 -8.93 0.73 -2.97
N GLN A 35 -9.34 1.97 -3.26
CA GLN A 35 -8.59 3.15 -2.88
C GLN A 35 -8.60 3.27 -1.36
N MET A 36 -7.48 3.69 -0.76
CA MET A 36 -7.40 3.89 0.68
C MET A 36 -8.50 4.87 1.14
N PRO A 37 -9.31 4.52 2.13
CA PRO A 37 -10.40 5.38 2.57
C PRO A 37 -9.86 6.63 3.26
N ILE A 38 -10.55 7.76 3.11
CA ILE A 38 -10.33 8.94 3.95
C ILE A 38 -10.96 8.65 5.32
N VAL A 39 -10.14 8.69 6.36
CA VAL A 39 -10.58 8.47 7.73
C VAL A 39 -11.39 9.68 8.18
N VAL A 40 -12.61 9.44 8.64
CA VAL A 40 -13.50 10.47 9.18
C VAL A 40 -13.36 10.48 10.70
N ALA A 41 -12.78 11.56 11.24
CA ALA A 41 -12.58 11.72 12.67
C ALA A 41 -13.91 11.92 13.43
N ARG A 42 -14.02 11.33 14.63
CA ARG A 42 -15.15 11.59 15.53
C ARG A 42 -15.03 12.98 16.17
N ASP A 43 -13.80 13.38 16.49
CA ASP A 43 -13.45 14.72 16.97
C ASP A 43 -12.51 15.39 15.95
N GLN A 44 -13.10 16.18 15.05
CA GLN A 44 -12.37 16.81 13.94
C GLN A 44 -11.26 17.73 14.43
N LYS A 45 -11.52 18.52 15.48
CA LYS A 45 -10.57 19.51 15.99
C LYS A 45 -9.36 18.84 16.63
N ALA A 46 -9.60 17.86 17.51
CA ALA A 46 -8.49 17.16 18.17
C ALA A 46 -7.69 16.29 17.20
N THR A 47 -8.35 15.66 16.23
CA THR A 47 -7.67 14.85 15.21
C THR A 47 -6.87 15.72 14.26
N ARG A 48 -7.41 16.87 13.82
CA ARG A 48 -6.66 17.86 13.03
C ARG A 48 -5.37 18.27 13.74
N ALA A 49 -5.44 18.70 15.00
CA ALA A 49 -4.26 19.18 15.73
C ALA A 49 -3.15 18.11 15.85
N ARG A 50 -3.54 16.85 16.04
CA ARG A 50 -2.57 15.74 16.02
C ARG A 50 -2.02 15.50 14.63
N LEU A 51 -2.87 15.47 13.61
CA LEU A 51 -2.46 15.21 12.22
C LEU A 51 -1.51 16.29 11.70
N GLU A 52 -1.74 17.56 12.05
CA GLU A 52 -0.80 18.66 11.77
C GLU A 52 0.55 18.45 12.49
N SER A 53 0.55 18.01 13.74
CA SER A 53 1.79 17.65 14.45
C SER A 53 2.50 16.47 13.77
N ASN A 54 1.74 15.49 13.28
CA ASN A 54 2.28 14.34 12.57
C ASN A 54 2.86 14.72 11.20
N VAL A 55 2.28 15.70 10.50
CA VAL A 55 2.87 16.29 9.28
C VAL A 55 4.26 16.86 9.59
N LEU A 56 4.41 17.63 10.67
CA LEU A 56 5.71 18.20 11.05
C LEU A 56 6.76 17.11 11.38
N GLU A 57 6.35 16.05 12.07
CA GLU A 57 7.19 14.87 12.35
C GLU A 57 7.65 14.20 11.04
N ILE A 58 6.72 14.01 10.10
CA ILE A 58 6.98 13.39 8.79
C ILE A 58 7.89 14.25 7.95
N GLU A 59 7.64 15.55 7.82
CA GLU A 59 8.47 16.46 7.03
C GLU A 59 9.91 16.48 7.54
N LYS A 60 10.09 16.58 8.86
CA LYS A 60 11.41 16.49 9.50
C LYS A 60 12.04 15.14 9.21
N THR A 61 11.32 14.04 9.44
CA THR A 61 11.82 12.68 9.24
C THR A 61 12.25 12.44 7.80
N LEU A 62 11.41 12.78 6.84
CA LEU A 62 11.65 12.62 5.41
C LEU A 62 12.87 13.42 4.95
N LYS A 63 13.06 14.64 5.45
CA LYS A 63 14.28 15.41 5.22
C LYS A 63 15.52 14.73 5.80
N GLU A 64 15.44 14.25 7.04
CA GLU A 64 16.55 13.57 7.72
C GLU A 64 16.89 12.22 7.08
N VAL A 65 15.94 11.48 6.52
CA VAL A 65 16.22 10.21 5.84
C VAL A 65 16.50 10.36 4.33
N GLY A 66 16.57 11.59 3.81
CA GLY A 66 17.01 11.88 2.43
C GLY A 66 15.91 11.81 1.37
N SER A 67 14.64 11.85 1.77
CA SER A 67 13.47 11.77 0.88
C SER A 67 12.45 12.88 1.17
N PRO A 68 12.84 14.17 1.13
CA PRO A 68 11.98 15.27 1.55
C PRO A 68 10.68 15.36 0.74
N ILE A 69 9.60 15.82 1.38
CA ILE A 69 8.35 16.14 0.66
C ILE A 69 8.63 17.25 -0.36
N PRO A 70 8.16 17.11 -1.60
CA PRO A 70 8.30 18.15 -2.62
C PRO A 70 7.68 19.50 -2.19
N PRO A 71 8.30 20.65 -2.53
CA PRO A 71 7.83 21.97 -2.08
C PRO A 71 6.37 22.29 -2.43
N GLU A 72 5.85 21.78 -3.55
CA GLU A 72 4.46 21.92 -3.96
C GLU A 72 3.48 21.19 -3.02
N ALA A 73 3.89 20.03 -2.50
CA ALA A 73 3.08 19.29 -1.55
C ALA A 73 3.13 19.94 -0.15
N VAL A 74 4.29 20.46 0.26
CA VAL A 74 4.42 21.28 1.49
C VAL A 74 3.48 22.49 1.44
N LYS A 75 3.50 23.26 0.33
CA LYS A 75 2.56 24.38 0.15
C LYS A 75 1.09 23.95 0.22
N SER A 76 0.78 22.75 -0.25
CA SER A 76 -0.59 22.22 -0.21
C SER A 76 -0.99 21.83 1.22
N LEU A 77 -0.05 21.30 2.01
CA LEU A 77 -0.24 21.00 3.43
C LEU A 77 -0.43 22.30 4.22
N ASP A 78 0.39 23.33 3.97
CA ASP A 78 0.25 24.65 4.60
C ASP A 78 -1.11 25.29 4.31
N ALA A 79 -1.64 25.12 3.10
CA ALA A 79 -2.94 25.66 2.71
C ALA A 79 -4.10 25.04 3.52
N ALA A 80 -3.95 23.82 4.05
CA ALA A 80 -4.95 23.18 4.89
C ALA A 80 -5.21 23.95 6.21
N ALA A 81 -4.25 24.77 6.65
CA ALA A 81 -4.40 25.59 7.85
C ALA A 81 -5.61 26.55 7.79
N ASN A 82 -5.97 27.01 6.59
CA ASN A 82 -7.08 27.95 6.37
C ASN A 82 -8.43 27.27 6.12
N MET A 83 -8.50 25.94 6.21
CA MET A 83 -9.71 25.17 5.98
C MET A 83 -10.49 24.93 7.28
N THR A 84 -11.75 24.50 7.14
CA THR A 84 -12.51 23.96 8.26
C THR A 84 -11.82 22.70 8.79
N ASP A 85 -12.10 22.30 10.04
CA ASP A 85 -11.43 21.13 10.63
C ASP A 85 -11.68 19.85 9.82
N TYR A 86 -12.91 19.67 9.34
CA TYR A 86 -13.29 18.52 8.49
C TYR A 86 -12.52 18.52 7.15
N ASP A 87 -12.52 19.66 6.46
CA ASP A 87 -11.87 19.78 5.15
C ASP A 87 -10.34 19.66 5.27
N ALA A 88 -9.75 20.22 6.34
CA ALA A 88 -8.33 20.11 6.62
C ALA A 88 -7.90 18.65 6.81
N VAL A 89 -8.64 17.88 7.63
CA VAL A 89 -8.36 16.46 7.88
C VAL A 89 -8.40 15.65 6.58
N GLY A 90 -9.40 15.87 5.72
CA GLY A 90 -9.50 15.19 4.42
C GLY A 90 -8.41 15.61 3.44
N SER A 91 -8.08 16.90 3.39
CA SER A 91 -7.08 17.46 2.47
C SER A 91 -5.67 16.98 2.82
N ILE A 92 -5.30 16.99 4.10
CA ILE A 92 -3.99 16.48 4.55
C ILE A 92 -3.85 15.00 4.18
N GLN A 93 -4.86 14.17 4.45
CA GLN A 93 -4.84 12.76 4.08
C GLN A 93 -4.67 12.57 2.56
N THR A 94 -5.42 13.30 1.75
CA THR A 94 -5.33 13.24 0.28
C THR A 94 -3.91 13.58 -0.22
N ILE A 95 -3.21 14.48 0.47
CA ILE A 95 -1.83 14.84 0.14
C ILE A 95 -0.86 13.72 0.56
N LEU A 96 -0.94 13.26 1.81
CA LEU A 96 -0.03 12.25 2.36
C LEU A 96 -0.23 10.86 1.73
N ASP A 97 -1.46 10.50 1.35
CA ASP A 97 -1.81 9.22 0.73
C ASP A 97 -1.05 8.98 -0.59
N ARG A 98 -0.61 10.04 -1.29
CA ARG A 98 0.24 9.93 -2.49
C ARG A 98 1.63 9.37 -2.23
N TYR A 99 2.09 9.44 -0.99
CA TYR A 99 3.40 8.94 -0.54
C TYR A 99 3.29 7.63 0.23
N ALA A 100 2.07 7.15 0.47
CA ALA A 100 1.83 5.94 1.25
C ALA A 100 2.05 4.68 0.40
N LEU A 101 2.59 3.66 1.04
CA LEU A 101 2.69 2.31 0.49
C LEU A 101 1.37 1.54 0.63
N LEU A 102 0.72 1.71 1.79
CA LEU A 102 -0.53 1.05 2.17
C LEU A 102 -1.18 1.77 3.37
N SER A 103 -2.46 1.45 3.61
CA SER A 103 -3.15 1.75 4.86
C SER A 103 -3.33 0.52 5.73
N VAL A 104 -3.13 0.69 7.04
CA VAL A 104 -3.44 -0.28 8.10
C VAL A 104 -4.64 0.25 8.86
N GLY A 105 -5.78 -0.43 8.75
CA GLY A 105 -6.98 -0.16 9.54
C GLY A 105 -7.06 -1.05 10.76
N LEU A 106 -7.39 -0.46 11.90
CA LEU A 106 -7.73 -1.10 13.16
C LEU A 106 -9.18 -0.72 13.47
N ASN A 107 -10.13 -1.62 13.15
CA ASN A 107 -11.53 -1.39 13.48
C ASN A 107 -11.75 -1.39 15.01
N ASP A 108 -12.95 -1.05 15.50
CA ASP A 108 -13.27 -0.98 16.95
C ASP A 108 -13.08 -2.31 17.72
N GLU A 109 -12.93 -3.42 17.01
CA GLU A 109 -12.65 -4.76 17.56
C GLU A 109 -11.16 -5.16 17.42
N ALA A 110 -10.30 -4.21 17.03
CA ALA A 110 -8.86 -4.39 16.75
C ALA A 110 -8.52 -5.40 15.65
N TRP A 111 -9.44 -5.64 14.71
CA TRP A 111 -9.12 -6.39 13.49
C TRP A 111 -8.36 -5.52 12.51
N PHE A 112 -7.40 -6.15 11.85
CA PHE A 112 -6.56 -5.53 10.84
C PHE A 112 -7.22 -5.58 9.46
N GLN A 113 -7.26 -4.43 8.80
CA GLN A 113 -7.54 -4.34 7.37
C GLN A 113 -6.38 -3.64 6.67
N LEU A 114 -5.71 -4.33 5.75
CA LEU A 114 -4.57 -3.77 5.02
C LEU A 114 -4.96 -3.52 3.56
N ILE A 115 -4.80 -2.29 3.10
CA ILE A 115 -5.14 -1.88 1.73
C ILE A 115 -3.90 -1.25 1.09
N PRO A 116 -3.30 -1.87 0.06
CA PRO A 116 -2.22 -1.25 -0.71
C PRO A 116 -2.65 0.08 -1.33
N ALA A 117 -1.78 1.08 -1.34
CA ALA A 117 -2.10 2.41 -1.87
C ALA A 117 -2.42 2.41 -3.37
N SER A 118 -1.86 1.45 -4.11
CA SER A 118 -2.18 1.19 -5.51
C SER A 118 -2.45 -0.31 -5.73
N PRO A 119 -3.46 -0.67 -6.56
CA PRO A 119 -3.63 -2.05 -7.00
C PRO A 119 -2.52 -2.49 -7.97
N SER A 120 -1.79 -1.56 -8.59
CA SER A 120 -0.80 -1.83 -9.64
C SER A 120 0.61 -1.99 -9.05
N PRO A 121 1.30 -3.11 -9.30
CA PRO A 121 2.71 -3.29 -8.96
C PRO A 121 3.65 -2.26 -9.61
N LYS A 122 3.25 -1.68 -10.76
CA LYS A 122 4.06 -0.71 -11.49
C LYS A 122 4.25 0.60 -10.74
N ASP A 123 3.40 0.86 -9.76
CA ASP A 123 3.44 2.10 -8.97
C ASP A 123 4.33 1.93 -7.72
N ARG A 124 4.87 0.73 -7.50
CA ARG A 124 5.82 0.41 -6.41
C ARG A 124 7.17 0.02 -6.99
N ILE A 125 7.96 1.03 -7.31
CA ILE A 125 9.30 0.84 -7.87
C ILE A 125 10.35 0.97 -6.76
N LEU A 126 11.23 -0.01 -6.66
CA LEU A 126 12.43 0.05 -5.81
C LEU A 126 13.67 0.08 -6.68
N THR A 127 14.74 0.72 -6.20
CA THR A 127 16.05 0.67 -6.83
C THR A 127 16.96 -0.22 -6.00
N LYS A 128 17.54 -1.23 -6.64
CA LYS A 128 18.46 -2.17 -5.99
C LYS A 128 19.62 -1.42 -5.31
N GLY A 129 19.88 -1.79 -4.06
CA GLY A 129 20.94 -1.22 -3.24
C GLY A 129 20.66 0.19 -2.72
N ARG A 130 19.44 0.73 -2.88
CA ARG A 130 19.07 2.07 -2.40
C ARG A 130 17.87 2.01 -1.48
N TRP A 131 17.88 2.82 -0.43
CA TRP A 131 16.70 3.02 0.41
C TRP A 131 15.64 3.82 -0.35
N GLN A 132 14.41 3.33 -0.32
CA GLN A 132 13.21 4.07 -0.72
C GLN A 132 12.33 4.25 0.51
N THR A 133 11.75 5.43 0.64
CA THR A 133 10.96 5.83 1.78
C THR A 133 9.50 5.95 1.37
N PHE A 134 8.60 5.40 2.18
CA PHE A 134 7.16 5.47 1.99
C PHE A 134 6.48 5.84 3.31
N LEU A 135 5.23 6.25 3.22
CA LEU A 135 4.36 6.38 4.39
C LEU A 135 3.53 5.10 4.60
N VAL A 136 3.12 4.86 5.83
CA VAL A 136 2.08 3.89 6.19
C VAL A 136 0.96 4.68 6.83
N LYS A 137 -0.21 4.69 6.19
CA LYS A 137 -1.41 5.31 6.76
C LYS A 137 -1.97 4.39 7.84
N LEU A 138 -2.26 4.92 9.01
CA LEU A 138 -2.99 4.23 10.06
C LEU A 138 -4.40 4.81 10.14
N ASP A 139 -5.40 3.94 10.01
CA ASP A 139 -6.79 4.19 10.42
C ASP A 139 -7.01 3.49 11.75
N ASN A 140 -6.99 4.26 12.84
CA ASN A 140 -7.04 3.77 14.21
C ASN A 140 -8.43 3.98 14.83
N GLY A 141 -9.45 3.35 14.25
CA GLY A 141 -10.82 3.38 14.78
C GLY A 141 -10.90 2.95 16.25
N SER A 142 -10.10 1.95 16.64
CA SER A 142 -9.95 1.47 18.02
C SER A 142 -9.21 2.40 18.99
N ARG A 143 -8.59 3.49 18.51
CA ARG A 143 -7.79 4.43 19.34
C ARG A 143 -6.67 3.74 20.14
N VAL A 144 -6.04 2.73 19.57
CA VAL A 144 -4.92 2.00 20.17
C VAL A 144 -3.71 2.92 20.36
N THR A 145 -2.96 2.74 21.46
CA THR A 145 -1.77 3.52 21.80
C THR A 145 -0.47 2.72 21.85
N SER A 146 -0.53 1.42 21.52
CA SER A 146 0.63 0.52 21.42
C SER A 146 1.56 0.89 20.25
N PRO A 147 2.77 0.31 20.16
CA PRO A 147 3.57 0.35 18.93
C PRO A 147 2.83 -0.34 17.76
N LEU A 148 2.98 0.22 16.56
CA LEU A 148 2.64 -0.45 15.31
C LEU A 148 3.90 -1.11 14.74
N GLU A 149 3.89 -2.43 14.64
CA GLU A 149 5.03 -3.20 14.14
C GLU A 149 4.72 -3.86 12.81
N VAL A 150 5.78 -4.13 12.03
CA VAL A 150 5.69 -4.77 10.72
C VAL A 150 6.79 -5.82 10.57
N ARG A 151 6.45 -6.95 9.95
CA ARG A 151 7.39 -7.99 9.55
C ARG A 151 7.11 -8.43 8.12
N SER A 152 8.12 -9.02 7.49
CA SER A 152 7.97 -9.68 6.21
C SER A 152 8.82 -10.93 6.18
N GLY A 153 8.24 -12.04 5.75
CA GLY A 153 8.97 -13.28 5.53
C GLY A 153 10.08 -13.12 4.50
N GLN A 154 10.01 -12.11 3.64
CA GLN A 154 10.95 -11.83 2.56
C GLN A 154 11.95 -10.71 2.89
N ALA A 155 11.86 -10.09 4.09
CA ALA A 155 12.83 -9.12 4.58
C ALA A 155 13.92 -9.80 5.43
N ILE A 156 15.15 -9.30 5.37
CA ILE A 156 16.19 -9.67 6.35
C ILE A 156 15.93 -8.94 7.67
N ASP A 157 15.80 -9.70 8.75
CA ASP A 157 15.44 -9.16 10.07
C ASP A 157 16.62 -8.46 10.77
N ASP A 158 17.85 -9.00 10.64
CA ASP A 158 19.04 -8.44 11.28
C ASP A 158 19.81 -7.52 10.33
N LEU A 159 19.50 -6.23 10.41
CA LEU A 159 20.22 -5.19 9.67
C LEU A 159 21.61 -4.97 10.29
N SER A 160 22.65 -4.96 9.44
CA SER A 160 24.00 -4.55 9.85
C SER A 160 24.01 -3.11 10.39
N GLN A 161 25.02 -2.77 11.21
CA GLN A 161 25.18 -1.40 11.71
C GLN A 161 25.36 -0.37 10.57
N GLU A 162 26.04 -0.78 9.49
CA GLU A 162 26.18 0.03 8.28
C GLU A 162 24.82 0.32 7.63
N ASN A 163 23.98 -0.69 7.43
CA ASN A 163 22.64 -0.53 6.87
C ASN A 163 21.74 0.31 7.80
N LYS A 164 21.89 0.16 9.12
CA LYS A 164 21.19 0.99 10.11
C LYS A 164 21.60 2.47 10.03
N ALA A 165 22.89 2.76 9.85
CA ALA A 165 23.40 4.13 9.80
C ALA A 165 23.22 4.80 8.42
N SER A 166 23.17 4.01 7.34
CA SER A 166 23.08 4.54 5.98
C SER A 166 21.70 5.14 5.67
N ARG A 167 21.72 6.26 4.96
CA ARG A 167 20.53 6.98 4.46
C ARG A 167 20.20 6.61 3.02
N ASP A 168 21.22 6.43 2.19
CA ASP A 168 21.06 6.35 0.75
C ASP A 168 21.16 4.92 0.22
N PHE A 169 22.10 4.15 0.76
CA PHE A 169 22.47 2.85 0.22
C PHE A 169 22.24 1.74 1.24
N CYS A 170 21.99 0.54 0.74
CA CYS A 170 22.08 -0.65 1.56
C CYS A 170 22.81 -1.75 0.82
N THR A 171 23.51 -2.58 1.59
CA THR A 171 24.19 -3.76 1.07
C THR A 171 24.10 -4.87 2.08
N GLN A 172 23.60 -6.02 1.65
CA GLN A 172 23.57 -7.22 2.46
C GLN A 172 23.51 -8.42 1.54
N GLN A 173 24.30 -9.45 1.83
CA GLN A 173 24.20 -10.70 1.11
C GLN A 173 23.14 -11.56 1.82
N PRO A 174 22.03 -11.90 1.14
CA PRO A 174 21.05 -12.79 1.74
C PRO A 174 21.62 -14.21 1.80
N HIS A 175 21.45 -14.86 2.96
CA HIS A 175 21.76 -16.30 3.12
C HIS A 175 20.70 -17.20 2.47
N ASP A 176 19.47 -16.68 2.34
CA ASP A 176 18.30 -17.33 1.76
C ASP A 176 17.75 -16.47 0.63
N TRP A 177 17.57 -17.06 -0.55
CA TRP A 177 17.05 -16.39 -1.74
C TRP A 177 15.60 -15.89 -1.58
N SER A 178 14.86 -16.42 -0.60
CA SER A 178 13.53 -15.90 -0.23
C SER A 178 13.59 -14.50 0.38
N LYS A 179 14.76 -14.12 0.93
CA LYS A 179 15.03 -12.81 1.54
C LYS A 179 15.63 -11.85 0.51
N TRP A 180 14.84 -10.95 -0.04
CA TRP A 180 15.26 -10.10 -1.16
C TRP A 180 15.36 -8.62 -0.82
N PHE A 181 14.96 -8.18 0.38
CA PHE A 181 15.05 -6.78 0.79
C PHE A 181 15.36 -6.57 2.27
N LEU A 182 15.72 -5.34 2.61
CA LEU A 182 15.80 -4.82 3.97
C LEU A 182 14.59 -3.91 4.23
N MET A 183 14.11 -3.91 5.46
CA MET A 183 12.96 -3.09 5.88
C MET A 183 13.23 -2.47 7.24
N ARG A 184 12.78 -1.22 7.44
CA ARG A 184 12.71 -0.61 8.76
C ARG A 184 11.57 0.39 8.86
N MET A 185 10.89 0.40 10.00
CA MET A 185 10.08 1.54 10.42
C MET A 185 11.01 2.58 11.04
N VAL A 186 10.86 3.86 10.67
CA VAL A 186 11.61 4.94 11.31
C VAL A 186 10.99 5.20 12.69
N GLY A 187 11.82 5.18 13.73
CA GLY A 187 11.41 5.36 15.12
C GLY A 187 12.05 6.59 15.78
N PRO A 188 12.07 6.63 17.12
CA PRO A 188 12.65 7.75 17.87
C PRO A 188 14.13 7.99 17.53
N PRO A 189 14.60 9.25 17.55
CA PRO A 189 13.86 10.47 17.95
C PRO A 189 13.09 11.15 16.81
N LEU A 190 13.07 10.58 15.60
CA LEU A 190 12.47 11.21 14.42
C LEU A 190 10.95 11.04 14.38
N MET A 191 10.47 9.83 14.65
CA MET A 191 9.05 9.51 14.73
C MET A 191 8.72 8.95 16.13
N PRO A 192 7.50 9.17 16.66
CA PRO A 192 7.04 8.50 17.87
C PRO A 192 7.03 6.97 17.68
N GLY A 193 7.49 6.22 18.68
CA GLY A 193 7.45 4.75 18.66
C GLY A 193 6.09 4.15 19.05
N LEU A 194 5.11 5.01 19.36
CA LEU A 194 3.78 4.63 19.85
C LEU A 194 2.72 5.39 19.06
N MET A 195 1.57 4.74 18.84
CA MET A 195 0.37 5.40 18.34
C MET A 195 -0.19 6.34 19.41
N THR A 196 -0.83 7.43 19.00
CA THR A 196 -1.39 8.43 19.93
C THR A 196 -2.85 8.17 20.31
N GLY A 197 -3.49 7.18 19.67
CA GLY A 197 -4.93 6.90 19.84
C GLY A 197 -5.83 7.88 19.08
N LYS A 198 -5.28 8.68 18.16
CA LYS A 198 -6.06 9.45 17.19
C LYS A 198 -6.38 8.61 15.98
N GLU A 199 -7.54 8.88 15.38
CA GLU A 199 -8.13 8.05 14.34
C GLU A 199 -7.29 7.97 13.07
N VAL A 200 -6.47 8.98 12.78
CA VAL A 200 -5.56 8.93 11.63
C VAL A 200 -4.17 9.42 12.00
N GLU A 201 -3.17 8.62 11.63
CA GLU A 201 -1.75 8.92 11.78
C GLU A 201 -0.98 8.32 10.60
N TYR A 202 0.22 8.82 10.33
CA TYR A 202 1.11 8.28 9.32
C TYR A 202 2.47 7.97 9.95
N PHE A 203 3.01 6.82 9.56
CA PHE A 203 4.34 6.35 9.95
C PHE A 203 5.26 6.31 8.73
N VAL A 204 6.56 6.34 8.96
CA VAL A 204 7.56 6.28 7.89
C VAL A 204 8.18 4.89 7.85
N ILE A 205 8.15 4.25 6.69
CA ILE A 205 8.79 2.96 6.42
C ILE A 205 9.84 3.13 5.33
N GLN A 206 10.98 2.45 5.46
CA GLN A 206 12.00 2.37 4.43
C GLN A 206 12.19 0.94 3.98
N LEU A 207 12.27 0.77 2.67
CA LEU A 207 12.55 -0.49 1.99
C LEU A 207 13.82 -0.33 1.17
N CYS A 208 14.67 -1.36 1.14
CA CYS A 208 15.81 -1.39 0.24
C CYS A 208 15.94 -2.76 -0.40
N SER A 209 15.76 -2.82 -1.71
CA SER A 209 15.88 -4.08 -2.45
C SER A 209 17.35 -4.50 -2.56
N LEU A 210 17.63 -5.77 -2.29
CA LEU A 210 18.95 -6.38 -2.48
C LEU A 210 19.07 -7.02 -3.86
N ASP A 211 17.96 -7.16 -4.57
CA ASP A 211 17.89 -7.80 -5.89
C ASP A 211 17.02 -7.00 -6.89
N ALA A 212 17.21 -7.28 -8.18
CA ALA A 212 16.41 -6.72 -9.28
C ALA A 212 15.27 -7.69 -9.67
N GLY A 213 14.31 -7.20 -10.47
CA GLY A 213 13.18 -7.95 -10.99
C GLY A 213 11.85 -7.71 -10.28
N ASP A 214 10.81 -8.40 -10.73
CA ASP A 214 9.51 -8.35 -10.06
C ASP A 214 9.54 -9.23 -8.80
N ARG A 215 9.24 -8.63 -7.64
CA ARG A 215 9.34 -9.29 -6.33
C ARG A 215 8.06 -9.12 -5.55
N ALA A 216 7.59 -10.20 -4.94
CA ALA A 216 6.46 -10.17 -4.02
C ALA A 216 6.96 -10.23 -2.57
N ALA A 217 6.30 -9.47 -1.69
CA ALA A 217 6.51 -9.57 -0.26
C ALA A 217 5.17 -9.46 0.47
N GLU A 218 5.02 -10.31 1.49
CA GLU A 218 3.93 -10.19 2.44
C GLU A 218 4.36 -9.25 3.56
N PHE A 219 3.52 -8.27 3.88
CA PHE A 219 3.70 -7.36 4.99
C PHE A 219 2.69 -7.70 6.06
N THR A 220 3.17 -8.13 7.23
CA THR A 220 2.34 -8.50 8.36
C THR A 220 2.48 -7.43 9.43
N PHE A 221 1.40 -6.71 9.71
CA PHE A 221 1.31 -5.72 10.77
C PHE A 221 0.66 -6.32 12.01
N PHE A 222 1.13 -5.93 13.18
CA PHE A 222 0.64 -6.42 14.47
C PHE A 222 0.85 -5.38 15.59
N LEU A 223 0.18 -5.58 16.71
CA LEU A 223 0.29 -4.74 17.90
C LEU A 223 1.26 -5.36 18.92
N GLY A 224 2.25 -4.60 19.39
CA GLY A 224 3.02 -4.90 20.61
C GLY A 224 4.30 -5.75 20.46
N GLY A 225 5.33 -5.35 21.22
CA GLY A 225 6.73 -5.81 21.16
C GLY A 225 7.02 -7.18 21.75
N GLY A 226 6.30 -8.21 21.32
CA GLY A 226 6.46 -9.59 21.74
C GLY A 226 6.29 -10.62 20.60
N GLN A 227 6.31 -11.92 20.95
CA GLN A 227 5.88 -12.99 20.05
C GLN A 227 4.45 -12.70 19.57
N VAL A 228 4.18 -12.91 18.28
CA VAL A 228 2.85 -12.67 17.68
C VAL A 228 1.84 -13.48 18.48
N SER A 229 1.09 -12.84 19.38
CA SER A 229 -0.02 -13.51 20.06
C SER A 229 -1.03 -13.87 18.98
N GLN A 230 -1.42 -15.13 18.92
CA GLN A 230 -2.45 -15.61 18.00
C GLN A 230 -3.67 -14.67 18.09
N GLY A 231 -3.96 -13.92 17.02
CA GLY A 231 -5.22 -13.19 16.87
C GLY A 231 -5.17 -11.70 16.51
N HIS A 232 -4.04 -10.98 16.65
CA HIS A 232 -4.02 -9.52 16.40
C HIS A 232 -2.96 -9.11 15.37
N TYR A 233 -3.08 -9.65 14.17
CA TYR A 233 -2.29 -9.24 13.01
C TYR A 233 -3.14 -9.20 11.75
N GLY A 234 -2.67 -8.45 10.76
CA GLY A 234 -3.17 -8.56 9.39
C GLY A 234 -2.02 -8.53 8.42
N SER A 235 -2.20 -9.20 7.29
CA SER A 235 -1.20 -9.23 6.24
C SER A 235 -1.76 -8.84 4.89
N THR A 236 -0.88 -8.33 4.03
CA THR A 236 -1.19 -8.08 2.63
C THR A 236 0.01 -8.39 1.77
N MET A 237 -0.24 -8.98 0.60
CA MET A 237 0.78 -9.28 -0.39
C MET A 237 0.90 -8.09 -1.35
N MET A 238 2.12 -7.61 -1.55
CA MET A 238 2.40 -6.55 -2.52
C MET A 238 3.52 -7.00 -3.46
N VAL A 239 3.34 -6.71 -4.75
CA VAL A 239 4.37 -6.89 -5.77
C VAL A 239 5.05 -5.56 -6.05
N PHE A 240 6.37 -5.59 -6.14
CA PHE A 240 7.27 -4.47 -6.42
C PHE A 240 8.02 -4.75 -7.70
N LYS A 241 8.25 -3.68 -8.48
CA LYS A 241 9.22 -3.71 -9.57
C LYS A 241 10.55 -3.20 -9.05
N THR A 242 11.57 -4.04 -9.01
CA THR A 242 12.90 -3.63 -8.55
C THR A 242 13.84 -3.47 -9.74
N ILE A 243 14.43 -2.29 -9.89
CA ILE A 243 15.30 -1.93 -11.01
C ILE A 243 16.75 -1.85 -10.55
N ASP A 244 17.69 -2.15 -11.45
CA ASP A 244 19.09 -1.87 -11.19
C ASP A 244 19.31 -0.35 -11.05
N PRO A 245 20.27 0.08 -10.20
CA PRO A 245 20.64 1.48 -10.15
C PRO A 245 21.16 1.92 -11.53
N PRO A 246 20.95 3.20 -11.91
CA PRO A 246 21.54 3.72 -13.12
C PRO A 246 23.06 3.51 -13.08
N ALA A 247 23.65 3.13 -14.22
CA ALA A 247 25.10 2.98 -14.34
C ALA A 247 25.77 4.29 -13.88
N SER A 248 26.70 4.18 -12.94
CA SER A 248 27.47 5.32 -12.44
C SER A 248 28.10 6.06 -13.63
N GLN A 249 27.76 7.34 -13.81
CA GLN A 249 28.49 8.24 -14.71
C GLN A 249 29.76 8.74 -14.04
#